data_AF-A0A2E5ELN4-F1
#
_entry.id   AF-A0A2E5ELN4-F1
#
_cell.length_a   1.000
_cell.length_b   1.000
_cell.length_c   1.000
_cell.angle_alpha   90.00
_cell.angle_beta   90.00
_cell.angle_gamma   90.00
#
_symmetry.space_group_name_H-M   'P 1'
#
loop_
_entity.id
_entity.type
_entity.pdbx_description
1 polymer ?
#
loop_
_entity_poly.entity_id
_entity_poly.type
_entity_poly.pdbx_seq_one_letter_code
_entity_poly.pdbx_strand_id
1 'polypeptide(L)'
;MPIASGRRPNASCVITASPRRPSSAPTNPAPVSASDKLIVFIAKGFGTGCVPKAPGTVGSIAGVGWVALLLLPGDRKLYLLATVIGIFASVWLCTRAEEILQQHDPGSVVIDEIIALPICFLPLVMRDGGLADPQTVFIQNWHWAPLAFGLFRLFDIWKPWPVFQVQALPKGWGVTLDDVLAGVYAAAVLFFIP
;
A
#
# COMPACT_ATOMS: atom_id res chain seq x y z
N MET A 1 68.57 30.60 38.47
CA MET A 1 69.01 29.21 38.76
C MET A 1 67.87 28.26 38.40
N PRO A 2 68.14 27.08 37.82
CA PRO A 2 68.02 26.95 36.36
C PRO A 2 67.33 25.65 35.86
N ILE A 3 67.09 25.61 34.54
CA ILE A 3 67.05 24.45 33.60
C ILE A 3 65.90 23.42 33.70
N ALA A 4 65.12 23.32 32.62
CA ALA A 4 65.00 22.12 31.77
C ALA A 4 63.93 22.38 30.67
N SER A 5 64.29 22.56 29.40
CA SER A 5 64.62 21.50 28.42
C SER A 5 63.39 20.77 27.88
N GLY A 6 63.06 20.99 26.61
CA GLY A 6 62.11 20.11 25.91
C GLY A 6 61.65 20.56 24.52
N ARG A 7 62.58 20.74 23.56
CA ARG A 7 62.23 20.65 22.12
C ARG A 7 61.70 19.25 21.80
N ARG A 8 60.64 19.13 21.00
CA ARG A 8 60.37 18.06 20.01
C ARG A 8 59.01 18.31 19.29
N PRO A 9 58.73 17.68 18.13
CA PRO A 9 58.93 18.28 16.80
C PRO A 9 57.63 18.37 15.97
N ASN A 10 57.74 18.98 14.79
CA ASN A 10 56.80 18.86 13.68
C ASN A 10 56.32 17.40 13.51
N ALA A 11 55.01 17.19 13.71
CA ALA A 11 54.32 15.98 13.29
C ALA A 11 53.48 16.31 12.07
N SER A 12 54.09 16.14 10.89
CA SER A 12 53.38 15.96 9.63
C SER A 12 52.45 14.76 9.77
N CYS A 13 51.15 15.00 9.99
CA CYS A 13 50.16 13.93 9.94
C CYS A 13 49.83 13.63 8.48
N VAL A 14 50.50 12.59 8.00
CA VAL A 14 50.29 11.88 6.75
C VAL A 14 48.80 11.76 6.42
N ILE A 15 48.41 12.32 5.27
CA ILE A 15 47.14 12.00 4.60
C ILE A 15 47.24 10.54 4.14
N THR A 16 46.76 9.61 4.96
CA THR A 16 46.55 8.24 4.50
C THR A 16 45.34 8.25 3.58
N ALA A 17 45.59 8.22 2.27
CA ALA A 17 44.58 7.91 1.27
C ALA A 17 43.97 6.55 1.61
N SER A 18 42.71 6.55 2.03
CA SER A 18 41.90 5.34 2.17
C SER A 18 41.88 4.59 0.83
N PRO A 19 42.04 3.25 0.81
CA PRO A 19 41.92 2.50 -0.43
C PRO A 19 40.49 2.69 -0.94
N ARG A 20 40.36 3.37 -2.09
CA ARG A 20 39.08 3.41 -2.82
C ARG A 20 38.64 1.97 -3.03
N ARG A 21 37.49 1.61 -2.45
CA ARG A 21 36.81 0.35 -2.81
C ARG A 21 36.72 0.30 -4.33
N PRO A 22 37.05 -0.83 -4.98
CA PRO A 22 36.81 -0.98 -6.40
C PRO A 22 35.32 -0.72 -6.65
N SER A 23 35.05 0.27 -7.50
CA SER A 23 33.72 0.54 -8.04
C SER A 23 33.27 -0.73 -8.76
N SER A 24 32.39 -1.51 -8.13
CA SER A 24 31.72 -2.62 -8.81
C SER A 24 31.01 -2.04 -10.03
N ALA A 25 31.39 -2.52 -11.21
CA ALA A 25 30.72 -2.19 -12.46
C ALA A 25 29.20 -2.38 -12.31
N PRO A 26 28.35 -1.55 -12.94
CA PRO A 26 26.92 -1.79 -12.94
C PRO A 26 26.66 -3.12 -13.63
N THR A 27 26.38 -4.16 -12.84
CA THR A 27 25.86 -5.42 -13.37
C THR A 27 24.50 -5.11 -13.96
N ASN A 28 24.33 -5.32 -15.27
CA ASN A 28 23.01 -5.25 -15.89
C ASN A 28 22.04 -6.08 -15.05
N PRO A 29 20.87 -5.52 -14.65
CA PRO A 29 19.90 -6.29 -13.90
C PRO A 29 19.53 -7.53 -14.72
N ALA A 30 19.40 -8.67 -14.03
CA ALA A 30 18.96 -9.91 -14.67
C ALA A 30 17.64 -9.67 -15.41
N PRO A 31 17.42 -10.30 -16.58
CA PRO A 31 16.18 -10.13 -17.33
C PRO A 31 14.99 -10.56 -16.48
N VAL A 32 13.99 -9.67 -16.36
CA VAL A 32 12.76 -9.88 -15.58
C VAL A 32 11.97 -11.06 -16.15
N SER A 33 11.64 -12.05 -15.30
CA SER A 33 10.92 -13.26 -15.70
C SER A 33 9.48 -12.96 -16.13
N ALA A 34 8.86 -13.87 -16.90
CA ALA A 34 7.43 -13.77 -17.25
C ALA A 34 6.55 -13.75 -15.99
N SER A 35 6.91 -14.52 -14.97
CA SER A 35 6.21 -14.54 -13.68
C SER A 35 6.32 -13.19 -12.96
N ASP A 36 7.48 -12.55 -13.01
CA ASP A 36 7.69 -11.23 -12.39
C ASP A 36 6.85 -10.16 -13.08
N LYS A 37 6.75 -10.21 -14.41
CA LYS A 37 5.87 -9.34 -15.19
C LYS A 37 4.40 -9.51 -14.80
N LEU A 38 3.96 -10.76 -14.60
CA LEU A 38 2.60 -11.05 -14.16
C LEU A 38 2.34 -10.53 -12.75
N ILE A 39 3.27 -10.74 -11.81
CA ILE A 39 3.18 -10.22 -10.44
C ILE A 39 3.04 -8.70 -10.45
N VAL A 40 3.91 -8.01 -11.18
CA VAL A 40 3.84 -6.54 -11.31
C VAL A 40 2.53 -6.11 -11.97
N PHE A 41 2.06 -6.81 -13.00
CA PHE A 41 0.78 -6.49 -13.64
C PHE A 41 -0.40 -6.57 -12.66
N ILE A 42 -0.46 -7.60 -11.82
CA ILE A 42 -1.49 -7.75 -10.80
C ILE A 42 -1.32 -6.70 -9.70
N ALA A 43 -0.09 -6.45 -9.23
CA ALA A 43 0.21 -5.46 -8.20
C ALA A 43 -0.16 -4.03 -8.66
N LYS A 44 -0.05 -3.73 -9.95
CA LYS A 44 -0.54 -2.48 -10.57
C LYS A 44 -2.05 -2.46 -10.82
N GLY A 45 -2.81 -3.36 -10.21
CA GLY A 45 -4.26 -3.43 -10.33
C GLY A 45 -4.74 -3.68 -11.76
N PHE A 46 -4.13 -4.65 -12.46
CA PHE A 46 -4.47 -5.00 -13.84
C PHE A 46 -4.31 -3.84 -14.84
N GLY A 47 -3.38 -2.92 -14.56
CA GLY A 47 -3.05 -1.77 -15.42
C GLY A 47 -3.67 -0.44 -14.97
N THR A 48 -4.52 -0.43 -13.95
CA THR A 48 -5.10 0.79 -13.37
C THR A 48 -4.03 1.72 -12.78
N GLY A 49 -3.01 1.16 -12.14
CA GLY A 49 -1.87 1.91 -11.61
C GLY A 49 -0.88 2.42 -12.66
N CYS A 50 -1.08 2.11 -13.95
CA CYS A 50 -0.27 2.66 -15.05
C CYS A 50 -0.78 4.02 -15.55
N VAL A 51 -1.89 4.54 -15.01
CA VAL A 51 -2.44 5.83 -15.42
C VAL A 51 -1.50 6.96 -14.97
N PRO A 52 -1.15 7.91 -15.85
CA PRO A 52 -0.12 8.92 -15.57
C PRO A 52 -0.54 9.95 -14.51
N LYS A 53 -1.85 10.09 -14.25
CA LYS A 53 -2.41 11.06 -13.29
C LYS A 53 -3.30 10.33 -12.30
N ALA A 54 -2.99 10.50 -11.02
CA ALA A 54 -3.73 9.92 -9.90
C ALA A 54 -3.99 8.39 -10.05
N PRO A 55 -2.93 7.58 -10.19
CA PRO A 55 -3.05 6.12 -10.30
C PRO A 55 -3.86 5.51 -9.15
N GLY A 56 -3.70 6.03 -7.92
CA GLY A 56 -4.50 5.62 -6.77
C GLY A 56 -6.00 5.87 -6.96
N THR A 57 -6.41 7.04 -7.46
CA THR A 57 -7.83 7.29 -7.77
C THR A 57 -8.42 6.23 -8.71
N VAL A 58 -7.67 5.83 -9.74
CA VAL A 58 -8.12 4.79 -10.69
C VAL A 58 -8.10 3.40 -10.05
N GLY A 59 -7.09 3.10 -9.24
CA GLY A 59 -7.01 1.87 -8.44
C GLY A 59 -8.20 1.75 -7.48
N SER A 60 -8.49 2.80 -6.71
CA SER A 60 -9.64 2.89 -5.82
C SER A 60 -10.99 2.74 -6.56
N ILE A 61 -11.14 3.27 -7.78
CA ILE A 61 -12.33 3.00 -8.63
C ILE A 61 -12.43 1.51 -8.97
N ALA A 62 -11.31 0.87 -9.33
CA ALA A 62 -11.28 -0.58 -9.53
C ALA A 62 -11.60 -1.35 -8.22
N GLY A 63 -11.22 -0.81 -7.06
CA GLY A 63 -11.63 -1.29 -5.74
C GLY A 63 -13.15 -1.26 -5.54
N VAL A 64 -13.84 -0.20 -5.98
CA VAL A 64 -15.31 -0.16 -5.98
C VAL A 64 -15.91 -1.25 -6.89
N GLY A 65 -15.31 -1.49 -8.06
CA GLY A 65 -15.68 -2.61 -8.93
C GLY A 65 -15.42 -3.97 -8.27
N TRP A 66 -14.31 -4.11 -7.54
CA TRP A 66 -13.98 -5.31 -6.77
C TRP A 66 -15.02 -5.59 -5.69
N VAL A 67 -15.50 -4.56 -4.97
CA VAL A 67 -16.62 -4.68 -4.03
C VAL A 67 -17.87 -5.22 -4.71
N ALA A 68 -18.23 -4.70 -5.88
CA ALA A 68 -19.38 -5.21 -6.63
C ALA A 68 -19.24 -6.70 -6.97
N LEU A 69 -18.05 -7.15 -7.37
CA LEU A 69 -17.78 -8.56 -7.64
C LEU A 69 -17.92 -9.43 -6.39
N LEU A 70 -17.40 -8.98 -5.25
CA LEU A 70 -17.51 -9.72 -3.98
C LEU A 70 -18.95 -9.84 -3.46
N LEU A 71 -19.85 -8.94 -3.88
CA LEU A 71 -21.26 -8.97 -3.50
C LEU A 71 -22.13 -9.86 -4.40
N LEU A 72 -21.66 -10.22 -5.61
CA LEU A 72 -22.42 -11.08 -6.53
C LEU A 72 -22.94 -12.39 -5.90
N PRO A 73 -22.18 -13.09 -5.03
CA PRO A 73 -22.67 -14.32 -4.41
C PRO A 73 -23.76 -14.11 -3.36
N GLY A 74 -23.95 -12.89 -2.85
CA GLY A 74 -24.91 -12.61 -1.77
C GLY A 74 -24.53 -13.20 -0.41
N ASP A 75 -23.32 -13.74 -0.24
CA ASP A 75 -22.85 -14.40 0.98
C ASP A 75 -21.85 -13.51 1.74
N ARG A 76 -22.27 -13.03 2.91
CA ARG A 76 -21.47 -12.20 3.82
C ARG A 76 -20.21 -12.90 4.32
N LYS A 77 -20.26 -14.23 4.52
CA LYS A 77 -19.10 -15.01 4.97
C LYS A 77 -18.06 -15.09 3.85
N LEU A 78 -18.51 -15.32 2.62
CA LEU A 78 -17.63 -15.32 1.45
C LEU A 78 -17.03 -13.94 1.20
N TYR A 79 -17.81 -12.87 1.35
CA TYR A 79 -17.31 -11.50 1.29
C TYR A 79 -16.18 -11.28 2.29
N LEU A 80 -16.41 -11.57 3.58
CA LEU A 80 -15.40 -11.39 4.63
C LEU A 80 -14.16 -12.25 4.40
N LEU A 81 -14.35 -13.53 4.03
CA LEU A 81 -13.26 -14.44 3.74
C LEU A 81 -12.41 -13.93 2.57
N ALA A 82 -13.05 -13.47 1.49
CA ALA A 82 -12.36 -12.93 0.33
C ALA A 82 -11.60 -11.63 0.65
N THR A 83 -12.18 -10.73 1.47
CA THR A 83 -11.49 -9.53 1.96
C THR A 83 -10.24 -9.89 2.76
N VAL A 84 -10.35 -10.82 3.72
CA VAL A 84 -9.21 -11.26 4.55
C VAL A 84 -8.12 -11.91 3.69
N ILE A 85 -8.47 -12.83 2.80
CA ILE A 85 -7.51 -13.44 1.86
C ILE A 85 -6.86 -12.37 0.97
N GLY A 86 -7.65 -11.41 0.50
CA GLY A 86 -7.19 -10.28 -0.30
C GLY A 86 -6.09 -9.49 0.39
N ILE A 87 -6.23 -9.19 1.69
CA ILE A 87 -5.23 -8.44 2.47
C ILE A 87 -3.88 -9.17 2.46
N PHE A 88 -3.86 -10.47 2.77
CA PHE A 88 -2.61 -11.25 2.75
C PHE A 88 -2.02 -11.35 1.33
N ALA A 89 -2.87 -11.50 0.31
CA ALA A 89 -2.43 -11.51 -1.08
C ALA A 89 -1.82 -10.15 -1.48
N SER A 90 -2.42 -9.03 -1.05
CA SER A 90 -1.90 -7.69 -1.29
C SER A 90 -0.53 -7.50 -0.63
N VAL A 91 -0.35 -7.88 0.63
CA VAL A 91 0.96 -7.81 1.31
C VAL A 91 2.05 -8.54 0.51
N TRP A 92 1.75 -9.74 0.03
CA TRP A 92 2.69 -10.51 -0.80
C TRP A 92 2.95 -9.84 -2.15
N LEU A 93 1.92 -9.37 -2.84
CA LEU A 93 2.03 -8.70 -4.14
C LEU A 93 2.81 -7.39 -4.04
N CYS A 94 2.52 -6.54 -3.06
CA CYS A 94 3.24 -5.29 -2.82
C CYS A 94 4.71 -5.58 -2.51
N THR A 95 4.99 -6.54 -1.62
CA THR A 95 6.36 -6.97 -1.31
C THR A 95 7.13 -7.40 -2.57
N ARG A 96 6.53 -8.25 -3.41
CA ARG A 96 7.19 -8.74 -4.61
C ARG A 96 7.34 -7.65 -5.66
N ALA A 97 6.37 -6.74 -5.77
CA ALA A 97 6.45 -5.60 -6.67
C ALA A 97 7.58 -4.65 -6.28
N GLU A 98 7.77 -4.34 -4.99
CA GLU A 98 8.91 -3.54 -4.50
C GLU A 98 10.26 -4.18 -4.87
N GLU A 99 10.38 -5.50 -4.66
CA GLU A 99 11.60 -6.26 -4.98
C GLU A 99 11.90 -6.27 -6.48
N ILE A 100 10.88 -6.45 -7.33
CA ILE A 100 11.03 -6.53 -8.79
C ILE A 100 11.30 -5.14 -9.39
N LEU A 101 10.59 -4.11 -8.91
CA LEU A 101 10.73 -2.73 -9.40
C LEU A 101 11.94 -2.02 -8.78
N GLN A 102 12.57 -2.61 -7.75
CA GLN A 102 13.68 -2.03 -6.99
C GLN A 102 13.37 -0.63 -6.46
N GLN A 103 12.12 -0.41 -6.10
CA GLN A 103 11.59 0.86 -5.62
C GLN A 103 10.72 0.58 -4.40
N HIS A 104 10.98 1.30 -3.31
CA HIS A 104 10.13 1.25 -2.12
C HIS A 104 8.84 2.02 -2.41
N ASP A 105 7.70 1.43 -2.06
CA ASP A 105 6.36 1.99 -2.25
C ASP A 105 6.15 2.69 -3.62
N PRO A 106 6.22 1.95 -4.74
CA PRO A 106 6.03 2.55 -6.05
C PRO A 106 4.56 2.94 -6.20
N GLY A 107 4.25 4.24 -6.33
CA GLY A 107 2.87 4.73 -6.48
C GLY A 107 2.09 4.26 -7.73
N SER A 108 2.64 3.33 -8.52
CA SER A 108 1.92 2.60 -9.56
C SER A 108 1.37 1.24 -9.09
N VAL A 109 1.82 0.75 -7.94
CA VAL A 109 1.25 -0.41 -7.23
C VAL A 109 0.02 0.13 -6.48
N VAL A 110 -1.14 -0.45 -6.76
CA VAL A 110 -2.45 0.04 -6.25
C VAL A 110 -3.35 -1.11 -5.80
N ILE A 111 -2.78 -2.31 -5.62
CA ILE A 111 -3.52 -3.51 -5.25
C ILE A 111 -3.95 -3.49 -3.78
N ASP A 112 -3.13 -2.92 -2.91
CA ASP A 112 -3.46 -2.46 -1.56
C ASP A 112 -4.75 -1.62 -1.54
N GLU A 113 -4.85 -0.60 -2.38
CA GLU A 113 -6.04 0.25 -2.40
C GLU A 113 -7.29 -0.53 -2.84
N ILE A 114 -7.17 -1.33 -3.91
CA ILE A 114 -8.26 -2.17 -4.44
C ILE A 114 -8.78 -3.13 -3.36
N ILE A 115 -7.87 -3.74 -2.60
CA ILE A 115 -8.16 -4.77 -1.60
C ILE A 115 -8.67 -4.16 -0.28
N ALA A 116 -8.29 -2.93 0.05
CA ALA A 116 -8.78 -2.25 1.24
C ALA A 116 -10.19 -1.69 1.08
N LEU A 117 -10.61 -1.32 -0.14
CA LEU A 117 -11.95 -0.76 -0.42
C LEU A 117 -13.13 -1.59 0.15
N PRO A 118 -13.15 -2.94 0.04
CA PRO A 118 -14.18 -3.77 0.70
C PRO A 118 -14.35 -3.53 2.20
N ILE A 119 -13.28 -3.15 2.91
CA ILE A 119 -13.35 -2.87 4.35
C ILE A 119 -14.29 -1.71 4.63
N CYS A 120 -14.27 -0.67 3.78
CA CYS A 120 -15.15 0.50 3.90
C CYS A 120 -16.63 0.10 3.91
N PHE A 121 -17.01 -0.93 3.14
CA PHE A 121 -18.41 -1.34 2.96
C PHE A 121 -18.88 -2.36 4.02
N LEU A 122 -17.99 -2.89 4.88
CA LEU A 122 -18.36 -3.87 5.90
C LEU A 122 -19.57 -3.47 6.76
N PRO A 123 -19.71 -2.23 7.27
CA PRO A 123 -20.88 -1.80 8.04
C PRO A 123 -22.19 -1.99 7.26
N LEU A 124 -22.18 -1.70 5.96
CA LEU A 124 -23.35 -1.74 5.08
C LEU A 124 -23.73 -3.19 4.76
N VAL A 125 -22.72 -4.03 4.51
CA VAL A 125 -22.88 -5.46 4.19
C VAL A 125 -23.34 -6.26 5.41
N MET A 126 -22.87 -5.90 6.61
CA MET A 126 -23.12 -6.64 7.85
C MET A 126 -24.36 -6.16 8.62
N ARG A 127 -24.95 -5.02 8.28
CA ARG A 127 -26.15 -4.49 8.96
C ARG A 127 -27.33 -5.46 8.85
N ASP A 128 -28.15 -5.52 9.89
CA ASP A 128 -29.36 -6.35 9.92
C ASP A 128 -30.37 -5.89 8.85
N GLY A 129 -30.90 -6.85 8.06
CA GLY A 129 -31.68 -6.58 6.84
C GLY A 129 -30.83 -6.26 5.59
N GLY A 130 -29.51 -6.37 5.70
CA GLY A 130 -28.49 -5.67 4.91
C GLY A 130 -28.37 -5.91 3.42
N LEU A 131 -27.70 -4.91 2.83
CA LEU A 131 -27.27 -4.70 1.45
C LEU A 131 -26.27 -5.79 1.00
N ALA A 132 -26.73 -7.04 0.88
CA ALA A 132 -25.87 -8.18 0.59
C ALA A 132 -25.58 -8.37 -0.91
N ASP A 133 -26.25 -7.63 -1.77
CA ASP A 133 -26.14 -7.76 -3.22
C ASP A 133 -25.78 -6.43 -3.91
N PRO A 134 -25.22 -6.48 -5.13
CA PRO A 134 -24.81 -5.26 -5.84
C PRO A 134 -25.97 -4.34 -6.20
N GLN A 135 -27.18 -4.86 -6.44
CA GLN A 135 -28.32 -4.03 -6.83
C GLN A 135 -28.74 -3.14 -5.64
N THR A 136 -28.78 -3.71 -4.45
CA THR A 136 -29.17 -2.96 -3.25
C THR A 136 -28.11 -1.92 -2.88
N VAL A 137 -26.80 -2.23 -2.99
CA VAL A 137 -25.71 -1.27 -2.72
C VAL A 137 -25.60 -0.19 -3.80
N PHE A 138 -25.51 -0.57 -5.08
CA PHE A 138 -25.12 0.35 -6.15
C PHE A 138 -26.30 1.01 -6.88
N ILE A 139 -27.50 0.44 -6.80
CA ILE A 139 -28.70 1.01 -7.46
C ILE A 139 -29.63 1.64 -6.43
N GLN A 140 -30.11 0.88 -5.46
CA GLN A 140 -31.10 1.38 -4.49
C GLN A 140 -30.48 2.39 -3.52
N ASN A 141 -29.25 2.14 -3.09
CA ASN A 141 -28.54 2.99 -2.14
C ASN A 141 -27.22 3.52 -2.72
N TRP A 142 -27.29 3.96 -3.98
CA TRP A 142 -26.15 4.37 -4.79
C TRP A 142 -25.20 5.37 -4.11
N HIS A 143 -25.70 6.20 -3.19
CA HIS A 143 -24.95 7.24 -2.47
C HIS A 143 -23.87 6.68 -1.54
N TRP A 144 -24.00 5.44 -1.07
CA TRP A 144 -22.98 4.82 -0.22
C TRP A 144 -21.67 4.57 -0.95
N ALA A 145 -21.71 4.23 -2.24
CA ALA A 145 -20.50 3.95 -3.01
C ALA A 145 -19.57 5.17 -3.14
N PRO A 146 -20.02 6.36 -3.61
CA PRO A 146 -19.19 7.55 -3.66
C PRO A 146 -18.82 8.06 -2.26
N LEU A 147 -19.66 7.84 -1.24
CA LEU A 147 -19.34 8.23 0.14
C LEU A 147 -18.21 7.36 0.72
N ALA A 148 -18.28 6.05 0.55
CA ALA A 148 -17.24 5.10 0.96
C ALA A 148 -15.92 5.39 0.22
N PHE A 149 -15.98 5.59 -1.10
CA PHE A 149 -14.84 5.98 -1.91
C PHE A 149 -14.21 7.30 -1.45
N GLY A 150 -15.04 8.33 -1.23
CA GLY A 150 -14.57 9.64 -0.80
C GLY A 150 -13.92 9.62 0.59
N LEU A 151 -14.53 8.91 1.54
CA LEU A 151 -13.98 8.72 2.88
C LEU A 151 -12.68 7.91 2.85
N PHE A 152 -12.62 6.84 2.07
CA PHE A 152 -11.40 6.05 1.90
C PHE A 152 -10.25 6.94 1.40
N ARG A 153 -10.47 7.69 0.31
CA ARG A 153 -9.45 8.60 -0.24
C ARG A 153 -9.08 9.72 0.73
N LEU A 154 -10.04 10.23 1.50
CA LEU A 154 -9.78 11.23 2.52
C LEU A 154 -8.82 10.66 3.59
N PHE A 155 -9.07 9.46 4.09
CA PHE A 155 -8.23 8.83 5.12
C PHE A 155 -6.89 8.31 4.60
N ASP A 156 -6.83 7.80 3.37
CA ASP A 156 -5.57 7.44 2.71
C ASP A 156 -4.70 8.67 2.44
N ILE A 157 -5.27 9.81 2.05
CA ILE A 157 -4.47 11.03 1.85
C ILE A 157 -4.07 11.68 3.18
N TRP A 158 -4.97 11.68 4.17
CA TRP A 158 -4.75 12.37 5.43
C TRP A 158 -3.89 11.57 6.42
N LYS A 159 -4.02 10.24 6.41
CA LYS A 159 -3.32 9.28 7.28
C LYS A 159 -3.33 9.66 8.77
N PRO A 160 -4.51 9.78 9.42
CA PRO A 160 -4.54 10.12 10.84
C PRO A 160 -3.86 9.04 11.70
N TRP A 161 -3.33 9.43 12.86
CA TRP A 161 -2.75 8.50 13.84
C TRP A 161 -3.75 7.34 14.13
N PRO A 162 -3.34 6.05 14.16
CA PRO A 162 -1.99 5.49 14.25
C PRO A 162 -1.39 5.01 12.91
N VAL A 163 -1.94 5.43 11.76
CA VAL A 163 -1.51 4.98 10.41
C VAL A 163 0.00 5.12 10.19
N PHE A 164 0.60 6.23 10.63
CA PHE A 164 2.04 6.47 10.53
C PHE A 164 2.92 5.41 11.22
N GLN A 165 2.42 4.75 12.27
CA GLN A 165 3.19 3.73 12.98
C GLN A 165 3.23 2.42 12.20
N VAL A 166 2.18 2.16 11.42
CA VAL A 166 2.03 0.95 10.60
C VAL A 166 2.90 1.01 9.36
N GLN A 167 3.11 2.20 8.79
CA GLN A 167 4.05 2.40 7.68
C GLN A 167 5.50 2.00 8.00
N ALA A 168 5.87 1.93 9.30
CA ALA A 168 7.19 1.45 9.72
C ALA A 168 7.35 -0.09 9.60
N LEU A 169 6.26 -0.82 9.31
CA LEU A 169 6.32 -2.26 9.10
C LEU A 169 7.08 -2.61 7.81
N PRO A 170 7.79 -3.75 7.79
CA PRO A 170 8.64 -4.09 6.67
C PRO A 170 7.84 -4.46 5.41
N LYS A 171 8.31 -3.96 4.26
CA LYS A 171 7.85 -4.35 2.92
C LYS A 171 6.35 -4.07 2.71
N GLY A 172 5.65 -4.95 2.00
CA GLY A 172 4.23 -4.80 1.70
C GLY A 172 3.30 -4.77 2.92
N TRP A 173 3.77 -5.09 4.14
CA TRP A 173 2.96 -4.92 5.34
C TRP A 173 2.65 -3.45 5.62
N GLY A 174 3.66 -2.57 5.52
CA GLY A 174 3.47 -1.15 5.78
C GLY A 174 2.52 -0.53 4.76
N VAL A 175 2.71 -0.88 3.49
CA VAL A 175 1.92 -0.43 2.34
C VAL A 175 0.46 -0.90 2.46
N THR A 176 0.21 -2.21 2.54
CA THR A 176 -1.17 -2.72 2.60
C THR A 176 -1.92 -2.31 3.87
N LEU A 177 -1.25 -2.29 5.03
CA LEU A 177 -1.94 -1.99 6.29
C LEU A 177 -2.28 -0.50 6.46
N ASP A 178 -1.57 0.39 5.77
CA ASP A 178 -1.91 1.81 5.67
C ASP A 178 -3.31 2.00 5.05
N ASP A 179 -3.52 1.42 3.88
CA ASP A 179 -4.82 1.43 3.20
C ASP A 179 -5.90 0.66 3.97
N VAL A 180 -5.57 -0.47 4.58
CA VAL A 180 -6.51 -1.21 5.45
C VAL A 180 -7.00 -0.33 6.58
N LEU A 181 -6.12 0.43 7.24
CA LEU A 181 -6.52 1.36 8.30
C LEU A 181 -7.36 2.51 7.77
N ALA A 182 -7.03 3.07 6.60
CA ALA A 182 -7.89 4.05 5.93
C ALA A 182 -9.31 3.48 5.67
N GLY A 183 -9.39 2.22 5.24
CA GLY A 183 -10.65 1.50 5.05
C GLY A 183 -11.43 1.28 6.35
N VAL A 184 -10.74 0.95 7.46
CA VAL A 184 -11.35 0.83 8.79
C VAL A 184 -11.90 2.18 9.26
N TYR A 185 -11.20 3.28 9.03
CA TYR A 185 -11.71 4.61 9.38
C TYR A 185 -12.94 5.00 8.57
N ALA A 186 -12.93 4.76 7.27
CA ALA A 186 -14.10 4.98 6.42
C ALA A 186 -15.28 4.13 6.91
N ALA A 187 -15.05 2.85 7.21
CA ALA A 187 -16.07 1.96 7.76
C ALA A 187 -16.63 2.47 9.10
N ALA A 188 -15.76 2.91 10.02
CA ALA A 188 -16.20 3.46 11.29
C ALA A 188 -17.11 4.68 11.10
N VAL A 189 -16.76 5.61 10.20
CA VAL A 189 -17.60 6.77 9.88
C VAL A 189 -18.94 6.31 9.30
N LEU A 190 -18.94 5.44 8.29
CA LEU A 190 -20.17 4.95 7.65
C LEU A 190 -21.09 4.20 8.63
N PHE A 191 -20.53 3.49 9.59
CA PHE A 191 -21.30 2.78 10.62
C PHE A 191 -22.16 3.72 11.47
N PHE A 192 -21.68 4.95 11.73
CA PHE A 192 -22.42 5.95 12.52
C PHE A 192 -23.38 6.80 11.69
N ILE A 193 -23.35 6.69 10.36
CA ILE A 193 -24.31 7.38 9.50
C ILE A 193 -25.61 6.56 9.52
N PRO A 194 -26.75 7.16 9.94
CA PRO A 194 -27.99 6.45 10.17
C PRO A 194 -28.56 5.78 8.91
#